data_AF-A0A7R9QZ21-F1
#
_entry.id   AF-A0A7R9QZ21-F1
#
_cell.length_a   1.000
_cell.length_b   1.000
_cell.length_c   1.000
_cell.angle_alpha   90.00
_cell.angle_beta   90.00
_cell.angle_gamma   90.00
#
_symmetry.space_group_name_H-M   'P 1'
#
loop_
_entity.id
_entity.type
_entity.pdbx_description
1 polymer ?
#
loop_
_entity_poly.entity_id
_entity_poly.type
_entity_poly.pdbx_seq_one_letter_code
_entity_poly.pdbx_strand_id
1 'polypeptide(L)'
;MEPIDSDNQSVETLVFSENDYNTSADGTDSPFDVLLRRKWTEASAKDNVFRYKVTENSLPAKQLSGRYGMIAQLNEGRAVNRRPPQTMRAIRQPFNGQAFNFTRINRQEILFKVESSDGRTSGTVIVNQSPIEYCNALLVPSLDACRPQVLTTDALELAISLVALSGRQSLRVGFNSLGAMASVNHQHFHVYYYDHPMLLESLPVRDNRLTGWPIE
;
A
#
# COMPACT_ATOMS: atom_id res chain seq x y z
N MET A 1 -40.52 10.68 10.98
CA MET A 1 -39.15 10.92 10.47
C MET A 1 -38.50 9.56 10.37
N GLU A 2 -38.39 9.03 9.16
CA GLU A 2 -37.57 7.84 8.93
C GLU A 2 -36.10 8.19 9.18
N PRO A 3 -35.29 7.27 9.73
CA PRO A 3 -33.86 7.50 9.82
C PRO A 3 -33.29 7.57 8.40
N ILE A 4 -32.62 8.69 8.10
CA ILE A 4 -31.80 8.81 6.91
C ILE A 4 -30.66 7.79 7.07
N ASP A 5 -30.74 6.69 6.34
CA ASP A 5 -29.65 5.73 6.17
C ASP A 5 -28.50 6.44 5.44
N SER A 6 -27.61 7.06 6.21
CA SER A 6 -26.52 7.89 5.70
C SER A 6 -25.35 7.07 5.15
N ASP A 7 -25.47 5.74 5.03
CA ASP A 7 -24.32 4.88 4.74
C ASP A 7 -24.42 4.11 3.41
N ASN A 8 -25.37 4.44 2.52
CA ASN A 8 -25.50 3.78 1.22
C ASN A 8 -24.78 4.49 0.06
N GLN A 9 -23.64 5.15 0.30
CA GLN A 9 -22.80 5.68 -0.78
C GLN A 9 -21.88 4.58 -1.34
N SER A 10 -22.06 4.22 -2.60
CA SER A 10 -21.17 3.30 -3.33
C SER A 10 -19.70 3.72 -3.17
N VAL A 11 -18.81 2.76 -2.91
CA VAL A 11 -17.36 3.01 -2.85
C VAL A 11 -16.90 3.52 -4.21
N GLU A 12 -16.23 4.68 -4.23
CA GLU A 12 -15.65 5.27 -5.45
C GLU A 12 -14.71 4.26 -6.12
N THR A 13 -14.77 4.16 -7.44
CA THR A 13 -13.97 3.21 -8.23
C THR A 13 -13.15 3.98 -9.25
N LEU A 14 -11.83 3.79 -9.22
CA LEU A 14 -10.91 4.25 -10.24
C LEU A 14 -10.81 3.17 -11.33
N VAL A 15 -11.33 3.48 -12.51
CA VAL A 15 -11.13 2.66 -13.70
C VAL A 15 -9.94 3.21 -14.47
N PHE A 16 -9.01 2.34 -14.88
CA PHE A 16 -7.80 2.75 -15.58
C PHE A 16 -7.46 1.85 -16.77
N SER A 17 -6.65 2.37 -17.68
CA SER A 17 -6.07 1.68 -18.82
C SER A 17 -4.59 2.02 -18.92
N GLU A 18 -3.87 1.40 -19.87
CA GLU A 18 -2.46 1.73 -20.11
C GLU A 18 -2.26 3.18 -20.61
N ASN A 19 -3.29 3.82 -21.16
CA ASN A 19 -3.24 5.23 -21.57
C ASN A 19 -3.15 6.19 -20.38
N ASP A 20 -3.50 5.72 -19.17
CA ASP A 20 -3.43 6.49 -17.94
C ASP A 20 -2.05 6.38 -17.25
N TYR A 21 -1.14 5.56 -17.80
CA TYR A 21 0.19 5.38 -17.23
C TYR A 21 1.08 6.59 -17.48
N ASN A 22 1.74 7.04 -16.42
CA ASN A 22 2.73 8.09 -16.45
C ASN A 22 4.08 7.50 -16.87
N THR A 23 4.55 7.90 -18.04
CA THR A 23 5.85 7.48 -18.59
C THR A 23 7.01 8.39 -18.14
N SER A 24 6.69 9.54 -17.55
CA SER A 24 7.63 10.43 -16.88
C SER A 24 7.06 10.85 -15.53
N ALA A 25 7.75 10.52 -14.45
CA ALA A 25 7.40 11.00 -13.12
C ALA A 25 8.04 12.39 -12.91
N ASP A 26 7.37 13.42 -13.41
CA ASP A 26 7.79 14.83 -13.28
C ASP A 26 7.54 15.41 -11.88
N GLY A 27 6.97 14.59 -10.97
CA GLY A 27 6.68 14.96 -9.60
C GLY A 27 5.31 15.60 -9.41
N THR A 28 4.52 15.77 -10.47
CA THR A 28 3.14 16.21 -10.36
C THR A 28 2.23 15.07 -9.91
N ASP A 29 1.19 15.40 -9.14
CA ASP A 29 0.20 14.40 -8.71
C ASP A 29 -0.69 14.05 -9.92
N SER A 30 -0.74 12.76 -10.26
CA SER A 30 -1.69 12.25 -11.25
C SER A 30 -3.12 12.21 -10.66
N PRO A 31 -4.16 11.94 -11.45
CA PRO A 31 -5.51 11.70 -10.93
C PRO A 31 -5.55 10.59 -9.86
N PHE A 32 -4.72 9.56 -9.99
CA PHE A 32 -4.57 8.51 -9.00
C PHE A 32 -3.97 9.05 -7.69
N ASP A 33 -2.91 9.85 -7.77
CA ASP A 33 -2.25 10.43 -6.58
C ASP A 33 -3.20 11.35 -5.82
N VAL A 34 -3.91 12.22 -6.54
CA VAL A 34 -4.93 13.12 -5.97
C VAL A 34 -6.01 12.30 -5.27
N LEU A 35 -6.51 11.24 -5.90
CA LEU A 35 -7.54 10.38 -5.31
C LEU A 35 -7.04 9.70 -4.03
N LEU A 36 -5.86 9.08 -4.08
CA LEU A 36 -5.30 8.34 -2.96
C LEU A 36 -5.04 9.27 -1.76
N ARG A 37 -4.37 10.40 -1.98
CA ARG A 37 -4.09 11.40 -0.94
C ARG A 37 -5.36 11.97 -0.34
N ARG A 38 -6.35 12.31 -1.17
CA ARG A 38 -7.66 12.82 -0.73
C ARG A 38 -8.38 11.80 0.15
N LYS A 39 -8.58 10.57 -0.34
CA LYS A 39 -9.30 9.51 0.41
C LYS A 39 -8.60 9.14 1.70
N TRP A 40 -7.27 9.04 1.68
CA TRP A 40 -6.50 8.74 2.88
C TRP A 40 -6.63 9.86 3.92
N THR A 41 -6.59 11.12 3.48
CA THR A 41 -6.77 12.29 4.37
C THR A 41 -8.18 12.33 4.95
N GLU A 42 -9.21 12.12 4.14
CA GLU A 42 -10.61 11.98 4.60
C GLU A 42 -10.77 10.87 5.64
N ALA A 43 -10.15 9.71 5.41
CA ALA A 43 -10.16 8.60 6.35
C ALA A 43 -9.41 8.94 7.65
N SER A 44 -8.32 9.70 7.57
CA SER A 44 -7.50 10.10 8.74
C SER A 44 -8.21 11.09 9.68
N ALA A 45 -9.23 11.79 9.17
CA ALA A 45 -10.07 12.70 9.93
C ALA A 45 -11.18 11.97 10.71
N LYS A 46 -11.44 10.69 10.41
CA LYS A 46 -12.47 9.88 11.09
C LYS A 46 -11.89 9.19 12.32
N ASP A 47 -12.70 9.10 13.36
CA ASP A 47 -12.33 8.39 14.58
C ASP A 47 -12.22 6.88 14.33
N ASN A 48 -11.31 6.21 15.04
CA ASN A 48 -11.12 4.75 15.05
C ASN A 48 -10.72 4.09 13.71
N VAL A 49 -10.39 4.85 12.66
CA VAL A 49 -9.85 4.31 11.41
C VAL A 49 -8.35 4.00 11.54
N PHE A 50 -7.61 4.85 12.24
CA PHE A 50 -6.18 4.68 12.47
C PHE A 50 -5.90 4.45 13.96
N ARG A 51 -4.89 3.64 14.25
CA ARG A 51 -4.45 3.40 15.64
C ARG A 51 -3.59 4.53 16.21
N TYR A 52 -2.99 5.31 15.32
CA TYR A 52 -2.20 6.50 15.62
C TYR A 52 -2.15 7.36 14.36
N LYS A 53 -1.91 8.66 14.53
CA LYS A 53 -1.85 9.61 13.41
C LYS A 53 -0.43 9.71 12.86
N VAL A 54 -0.32 9.72 11.55
CA VAL A 54 0.89 10.07 10.81
C VAL A 54 0.47 11.15 9.81
N THR A 55 1.11 12.31 9.83
CA THR A 55 0.93 13.32 8.78
C THR A 55 2.18 13.38 7.92
N GLU A 56 2.09 14.07 6.78
CA GLU A 56 3.23 14.32 5.91
C GLU A 56 4.40 14.90 6.73
N ASN A 57 5.59 14.30 6.59
CA ASN A 57 6.82 14.69 7.29
C ASN A 57 6.75 14.70 8.83
N SER A 58 5.78 14.01 9.44
CA SER A 58 5.65 13.96 10.91
C SER A 58 6.60 13.01 11.62
N LEU A 59 7.15 12.03 10.91
CA LEU A 59 8.00 11.00 11.50
C LEU A 59 9.47 11.46 11.49
N PRO A 60 10.12 11.59 12.66
CA PRO A 60 11.53 11.93 12.71
C PRO A 60 12.36 10.88 11.97
N ALA A 61 13.17 11.33 11.02
CA ALA A 61 14.03 10.47 10.22
C ALA A 61 15.47 11.00 10.21
N LYS A 62 16.43 10.08 10.16
CA LYS A 62 17.86 10.39 10.03
C LYS A 62 18.51 9.46 9.03
N GLN A 63 19.25 10.05 8.10
CA GLN A 63 20.16 9.29 7.26
C GLN A 63 21.34 8.78 8.10
N LEU A 64 21.55 7.47 8.06
CA LEU A 64 22.66 6.80 8.72
C LEU A 64 23.96 7.03 7.96
N SER A 65 25.06 7.07 8.69
CA SER A 65 26.39 7.09 8.07
C SER A 65 26.64 5.78 7.32
N GLY A 66 27.29 5.89 6.16
CA GLY A 66 27.66 4.74 5.32
C GLY A 66 27.28 4.93 3.87
N ARG A 67 27.81 4.04 3.01
CA ARG A 67 27.69 4.15 1.55
C ARG A 67 26.29 3.89 0.99
N TYR A 68 25.40 3.29 1.78
CA TYR A 68 24.08 2.88 1.33
C TYR A 68 22.99 3.92 1.53
N GLY A 69 23.29 5.02 2.25
CA GLY A 69 22.31 6.09 2.51
C GLY A 69 21.04 5.60 3.22
N MET A 70 21.14 4.59 4.08
CA MET A 70 19.99 4.05 4.80
C MET A 70 19.33 5.12 5.66
N ILE A 71 18.01 5.14 5.70
CA ILE A 71 17.25 6.03 6.57
C ILE A 71 16.72 5.25 7.78
N ALA A 72 16.97 5.76 8.98
CA ALA A 72 16.31 5.33 10.20
C ALA A 72 15.16 6.29 10.52
N GLN A 73 13.95 5.76 10.67
CA GLN A 73 12.75 6.53 10.98
C GLN A 73 12.15 6.08 12.31
N LEU A 74 11.80 7.03 13.17
CA LEU A 74 11.17 6.78 14.46
C LEU A 74 9.64 6.90 14.32
N ASN A 75 8.94 5.81 14.60
CA ASN A 75 7.48 5.77 14.63
C ASN A 75 7.03 5.11 15.95
N GLU A 76 6.92 5.92 17.00
CA GLU A 76 6.54 5.48 18.34
C GLU A 76 5.12 4.91 18.38
N GLY A 77 4.19 5.55 17.64
CA GLY A 77 2.82 5.08 17.48
C GLY A 77 2.77 3.64 16.97
N ARG A 78 3.60 3.29 15.99
CA ARG A 78 3.75 1.93 15.50
C ARG A 78 4.34 0.98 16.52
N ALA A 79 5.38 1.39 17.23
CA ALA A 79 6.07 0.55 18.20
C ALA A 79 5.12 0.05 19.30
N VAL A 80 4.16 0.88 19.71
CA VAL A 80 3.24 0.57 20.81
C VAL A 80 1.91 0.00 20.31
N ASN A 81 1.33 0.53 19.23
CA ASN A 81 -0.06 0.26 18.88
C ASN A 81 -0.24 -0.78 17.76
N ARG A 82 0.86 -1.25 17.13
CA ARG A 82 0.78 -2.24 16.06
C ARG A 82 0.20 -3.56 16.60
N ARG A 83 -0.73 -4.13 15.84
CA ARG A 83 -1.30 -5.45 16.11
C ARG A 83 -0.22 -6.55 16.06
N PRO A 84 -0.28 -7.56 16.95
CA PRO A 84 0.49 -8.78 16.79
C PRO A 84 0.25 -9.46 15.43
N PRO A 85 1.30 -9.95 14.75
CA PRO A 85 1.15 -10.70 13.51
C PRO A 85 0.42 -12.03 13.77
N GLN A 86 -0.23 -12.56 12.74
CA GLN A 86 -0.77 -13.92 12.77
C GLN A 86 0.37 -14.94 12.93
N THR A 87 0.06 -16.11 13.51
CA THR A 87 1.00 -17.23 13.53
C THR A 87 1.25 -17.71 12.11
N MET A 88 2.49 -17.64 11.66
CA MET A 88 2.93 -18.08 10.33
C MET A 88 3.84 -19.28 10.49
N ARG A 89 3.48 -20.41 9.88
CA ARG A 89 4.24 -21.66 9.99
C ARG A 89 5.05 -21.99 8.74
N ALA A 90 4.69 -21.36 7.62
CA ALA A 90 5.34 -21.54 6.33
C ALA A 90 5.13 -20.28 5.47
N ILE A 91 6.00 -20.09 4.48
CA ILE A 91 5.86 -19.01 3.49
C ILE A 91 4.52 -19.13 2.73
N ARG A 92 4.08 -20.36 2.46
CA ARG A 92 2.79 -20.67 1.86
C ARG A 92 1.93 -21.37 2.90
N GLN A 93 0.81 -20.75 3.26
CA GLN A 93 -0.18 -21.37 4.13
C GLN A 93 -1.59 -21.04 3.62
N PRO A 94 -2.58 -21.94 3.76
CA PRO A 94 -3.95 -21.69 3.32
C PRO A 94 -4.54 -20.44 3.97
N PHE A 95 -5.40 -19.74 3.24
CA PHE A 95 -6.21 -18.67 3.82
C PHE A 95 -7.08 -19.25 4.96
N ASN A 96 -7.19 -18.51 6.07
CA ASN A 96 -8.03 -18.90 7.19
C ASN A 96 -9.13 -17.85 7.38
N GLY A 97 -10.34 -18.17 6.93
CA GLY A 97 -11.49 -17.28 7.04
C GLY A 97 -11.94 -17.00 8.47
N GLN A 98 -11.52 -17.80 9.47
CA GLN A 98 -11.82 -17.58 10.88
C GLN A 98 -10.84 -16.60 11.54
N ALA A 99 -9.62 -16.50 11.02
CA ALA A 99 -8.68 -15.46 11.42
C ALA A 99 -9.13 -14.10 10.87
N PHE A 100 -8.59 -13.03 11.46
CA PHE A 100 -8.78 -11.71 10.89
C PHE A 100 -8.33 -11.66 9.43
N ASN A 101 -9.09 -10.98 8.59
CA ASN A 101 -8.79 -10.77 7.19
C ASN A 101 -9.54 -9.52 6.70
N PHE A 102 -9.16 -9.00 5.54
CA PHE A 102 -9.65 -7.71 5.07
C PHE A 102 -11.14 -7.68 4.68
N THR A 103 -11.84 -8.81 4.57
CA THR A 103 -13.30 -8.79 4.34
C THR A 103 -14.10 -8.40 5.59
N ARG A 104 -13.43 -8.28 6.75
CA ARG A 104 -14.02 -7.97 8.05
C ARG A 104 -13.71 -6.56 8.56
N ILE A 105 -13.14 -5.70 7.72
CA ILE A 105 -12.83 -4.31 8.09
C ILE A 105 -14.09 -3.44 8.08
N ASN A 106 -14.05 -2.30 8.79
CA ASN A 106 -15.10 -1.31 8.70
C ASN A 106 -15.12 -0.67 7.30
N ARG A 107 -16.32 -0.31 6.82
CA ARG A 107 -16.48 0.39 5.54
C ARG A 107 -15.67 1.68 5.46
N GLN A 108 -15.51 2.37 6.59
CA GLN A 108 -14.72 3.60 6.70
C GLN A 108 -13.21 3.40 6.43
N GLU A 109 -12.74 2.15 6.48
CA GLU A 109 -11.35 1.78 6.17
C GLU A 109 -11.13 1.59 4.66
N ILE A 110 -12.20 1.52 3.87
CA ILE A 110 -12.12 1.40 2.41
C ILE A 110 -11.95 2.79 1.80
N LEU A 111 -10.87 3.00 1.05
CA LEU A 111 -10.57 4.27 0.40
C LEU A 111 -11.28 4.37 -0.95
N PHE A 112 -11.03 3.41 -1.83
CA PHE A 112 -11.64 3.29 -3.16
C PHE A 112 -11.36 1.89 -3.73
N LYS A 113 -12.05 1.54 -4.81
CA LYS A 113 -11.75 0.36 -5.64
C LYS A 113 -10.93 0.77 -6.85
N VAL A 114 -10.16 -0.15 -7.39
CA VAL A 114 -9.36 0.04 -8.60
C VAL A 114 -9.61 -1.12 -9.55
N GLU A 115 -9.81 -0.82 -10.83
CA GLU A 115 -10.17 -1.82 -11.84
C GLU A 115 -9.57 -1.44 -13.21
N SER A 116 -8.93 -2.40 -13.87
CA SER A 116 -8.49 -2.20 -15.25
C SER A 116 -9.69 -2.20 -16.18
N SER A 117 -9.71 -1.34 -17.20
CA SER A 117 -10.84 -1.16 -18.12
C SER A 117 -11.19 -2.44 -18.90
N ASP A 118 -10.26 -3.38 -19.02
CA ASP A 118 -10.45 -4.69 -19.63
C ASP A 118 -10.93 -5.78 -18.64
N GLY A 119 -11.15 -5.43 -17.37
CA GLY A 119 -11.62 -6.32 -16.31
C GLY A 119 -10.61 -7.39 -15.86
N ARG A 120 -9.36 -7.36 -16.34
CA ARG A 120 -8.36 -8.39 -16.02
C ARG A 120 -7.85 -8.30 -14.58
N THR A 121 -7.71 -7.08 -14.06
CA THR A 121 -7.18 -6.83 -12.72
C THR A 121 -8.09 -5.91 -11.94
N SER A 122 -8.32 -6.24 -10.67
CA SER A 122 -9.10 -5.40 -9.77
C SER A 122 -8.68 -5.59 -8.32
N GLY A 123 -8.89 -4.55 -7.53
CA GLY A 123 -8.55 -4.55 -6.12
C GLY A 123 -9.29 -3.50 -5.33
N THR A 124 -9.14 -3.61 -4.02
CA THR A 124 -9.64 -2.62 -3.07
C THR A 124 -8.46 -1.95 -2.40
N VAL A 125 -8.42 -0.63 -2.42
CA VAL A 125 -7.44 0.16 -1.66
C VAL A 125 -8.06 0.49 -0.32
N ILE A 126 -7.40 0.07 0.76
CA ILE A 126 -7.86 0.24 2.14
C ILE A 126 -6.79 0.98 2.95
N VAL A 127 -7.15 1.57 4.08
CA VAL A 127 -6.16 2.13 5.00
C VAL A 127 -5.27 1.03 5.56
N ASN A 128 -4.00 1.34 5.80
CA ASN A 128 -3.25 0.60 6.80
C ASN A 128 -3.49 1.28 8.16
N GLN A 129 -4.30 0.65 9.03
CA GLN A 129 -4.59 1.19 10.37
C GLN A 129 -3.35 1.45 11.22
N SER A 130 -2.22 0.84 10.88
CA SER A 130 -0.90 1.10 11.47
C SER A 130 0.04 1.60 10.36
N PRO A 131 -0.06 2.88 9.96
CA PRO A 131 0.71 3.42 8.85
C PRO A 131 2.20 3.50 9.20
N ILE A 132 3.07 3.11 8.26
CA ILE A 132 4.52 3.30 8.41
C ILE A 132 4.97 4.70 7.99
N GLU A 133 4.19 5.34 7.12
CA GLU A 133 4.46 6.65 6.51
C GLU A 133 3.14 7.31 6.13
N TYR A 134 3.16 8.61 5.81
CA TYR A 134 2.05 9.33 5.22
C TYR A 134 1.46 8.58 4.01
N CYS A 135 0.13 8.61 3.92
CA CYS A 135 -0.63 7.92 2.89
C CYS A 135 -0.38 6.41 2.82
N ASN A 136 0.05 5.77 3.92
CA ASN A 136 0.22 4.33 3.91
C ASN A 136 -1.14 3.61 3.86
N ALA A 137 -1.40 3.02 2.71
CA ALA A 137 -2.57 2.21 2.37
C ALA A 137 -2.15 0.76 2.09
N LEU A 138 -3.13 -0.12 1.92
CA LEU A 138 -2.96 -1.47 1.43
C LEU A 138 -3.76 -1.64 0.13
N LEU A 139 -3.12 -2.17 -0.91
CA LEU A 139 -3.81 -2.70 -2.09
C LEU A 139 -4.14 -4.16 -1.80
N VAL A 140 -5.42 -4.53 -1.85
CA VAL A 140 -5.91 -5.91 -1.69
C VAL A 140 -6.50 -6.38 -3.02
N PRO A 141 -5.73 -7.13 -3.85
CA PRO A 141 -6.24 -7.69 -5.09
C PRO A 141 -7.39 -8.67 -4.82
N SER A 142 -8.50 -8.52 -5.54
CA SER A 142 -9.68 -9.40 -5.42
C SER A 142 -10.08 -9.69 -3.96
N LEU A 143 -10.42 -8.64 -3.19
CA LEU A 143 -10.75 -8.71 -1.75
C LEU A 143 -11.61 -9.92 -1.35
N ASP A 144 -12.69 -10.18 -2.09
CA ASP A 144 -13.65 -11.26 -1.77
C ASP A 144 -13.17 -12.66 -2.17
N ALA A 145 -12.13 -12.76 -3.01
CA ALA A 145 -11.51 -14.03 -3.39
C ALA A 145 -10.71 -14.68 -2.25
N CYS A 146 -10.47 -13.95 -1.14
CA CYS A 146 -9.88 -14.48 0.08
C CYS A 146 -8.56 -15.24 -0.18
N ARG A 147 -7.70 -14.68 -1.04
CA ARG A 147 -6.45 -15.32 -1.44
C ARG A 147 -5.42 -15.25 -0.31
N PRO A 148 -4.62 -16.30 -0.06
CA PRO A 148 -3.52 -16.24 0.91
C PRO A 148 -2.45 -15.23 0.46
N GLN A 149 -1.59 -14.80 1.39
CA GLN A 149 -0.47 -13.86 1.15
C GLN A 149 0.67 -14.53 0.37
N VAL A 150 0.38 -14.86 -0.89
CA VAL A 150 1.28 -15.47 -1.87
C VAL A 150 1.23 -14.61 -3.13
N LEU A 151 2.39 -14.30 -3.72
CA LEU A 151 2.44 -13.47 -4.92
C LEU A 151 1.87 -14.24 -6.13
N THR A 152 1.00 -13.58 -6.90
CA THR A 152 0.43 -14.09 -8.15
C THR A 152 0.65 -13.08 -9.27
N THR A 153 0.62 -13.52 -10.53
CA THR A 153 0.89 -12.67 -11.69
C THR A 153 -0.08 -11.49 -11.78
N ASP A 154 -1.38 -11.75 -11.64
CA ASP A 154 -2.43 -10.72 -11.69
C ASP A 154 -2.31 -9.69 -10.55
N ALA A 155 -1.95 -10.15 -9.36
CA ALA A 155 -1.72 -9.29 -8.20
C ALA A 155 -0.47 -8.40 -8.39
N LEU A 156 0.60 -8.96 -8.97
CA LEU A 156 1.81 -8.22 -9.31
C LEU A 156 1.55 -7.21 -10.44
N GLU A 157 0.79 -7.60 -11.47
CA GLU A 157 0.38 -6.73 -12.56
C GLU A 157 -0.38 -5.52 -12.02
N LEU A 158 -1.40 -5.74 -11.18
CA LEU A 158 -2.15 -4.65 -10.55
C LEU A 158 -1.25 -3.72 -9.71
N ALA A 159 -0.32 -4.29 -8.94
CA ALA A 159 0.63 -3.52 -8.16
C ALA A 159 1.55 -2.64 -9.03
N ILE A 160 2.03 -3.16 -10.16
CA ILE A 160 2.83 -2.42 -11.13
C ILE A 160 2.00 -1.33 -11.80
N SER A 161 0.75 -1.62 -12.18
CA SER A 161 -0.18 -0.63 -12.71
C SER A 161 -0.37 0.53 -11.74
N LEU A 162 -0.54 0.29 -10.43
CA LEU A 162 -0.65 1.36 -9.45
C LEU A 162 0.61 2.26 -9.42
N VAL A 163 1.80 1.68 -9.55
CA VAL A 163 3.05 2.47 -9.66
C VAL A 163 3.03 3.30 -10.94
N ALA A 164 2.65 2.71 -12.07
CA ALA A 164 2.58 3.40 -13.37
C ALA A 164 1.50 4.49 -13.41
N LEU A 165 0.42 4.35 -12.64
CA LEU A 165 -0.63 5.37 -12.53
C LEU A 165 -0.21 6.59 -11.73
N SER A 166 0.90 6.53 -10.99
CA SER A 166 1.40 7.65 -10.21
C SER A 166 2.32 8.55 -11.03
N GLY A 167 2.16 9.87 -10.88
CA GLY A 167 3.13 10.86 -11.37
C GLY A 167 4.29 11.09 -10.41
N ARG A 168 4.26 10.45 -9.22
CA ARG A 168 5.22 10.67 -8.13
C ARG A 168 6.27 9.56 -8.07
N GLN A 169 7.55 9.92 -8.24
CA GLN A 169 8.68 9.01 -8.00
C GLN A 169 8.72 8.46 -6.56
N SER A 170 8.10 9.18 -5.62
CA SER A 170 8.07 8.80 -4.21
C SER A 170 7.04 7.72 -3.88
N LEU A 171 6.11 7.38 -4.79
CA LEU A 171 5.19 6.28 -4.53
C LEU A 171 5.96 4.95 -4.49
N ARG A 172 5.73 4.18 -3.42
CA ARG A 172 6.30 2.85 -3.21
C ARG A 172 5.20 1.83 -3.08
N VAL A 173 5.42 0.68 -3.70
CA VAL A 173 4.59 -0.51 -3.52
C VAL A 173 5.47 -1.66 -3.04
N GLY A 174 5.06 -2.32 -1.95
CA GLY A 174 5.86 -3.37 -1.31
C GLY A 174 5.04 -4.60 -0.97
N PHE A 175 5.60 -5.79 -1.21
CA PHE A 175 4.98 -7.07 -0.86
C PHE A 175 5.82 -7.80 0.20
N ASN A 176 5.20 -8.09 1.34
CA ASN A 176 5.78 -8.95 2.36
C ASN A 176 5.15 -10.34 2.23
N SER A 177 5.97 -11.37 1.97
CA SER A 177 5.51 -12.76 2.13
C SER A 177 5.35 -13.10 3.62
N LEU A 178 4.68 -14.22 3.93
CA LEU A 178 4.54 -14.67 5.32
C LEU A 178 5.90 -14.91 6.01
N GLY A 179 6.91 -15.36 5.29
CA GLY A 179 8.28 -15.51 5.81
C GLY A 179 9.08 -14.20 5.87
N ALA A 180 8.55 -13.11 5.31
CA ALA A 180 9.16 -11.79 5.26
C ALA A 180 8.35 -10.78 6.10
N MET A 181 7.93 -11.18 7.30
CA MET A 181 7.29 -10.29 8.28
C MET A 181 5.92 -9.71 7.88
N ALA A 182 5.18 -10.36 6.97
CA ALA A 182 3.75 -10.05 6.81
C ALA A 182 3.01 -10.25 8.14
N SER A 183 1.89 -9.53 8.35
CA SER A 183 1.11 -9.64 9.60
C SER A 183 -0.24 -10.33 9.41
N VAL A 184 -0.75 -10.39 8.18
CA VAL A 184 -2.06 -10.95 7.83
C VAL A 184 -1.89 -11.89 6.64
N ASN A 185 -2.49 -13.08 6.72
CA ASN A 185 -2.56 -14.00 5.60
C ASN A 185 -3.79 -13.73 4.72
N HIS A 186 -3.78 -12.62 4.01
CA HIS A 186 -4.73 -12.24 2.97
C HIS A 186 -3.95 -11.39 1.97
N GLN A 187 -3.88 -11.78 0.69
CA GLN A 187 -3.07 -11.15 -0.36
C GLN A 187 -3.17 -9.61 -0.34
N HIS A 188 -2.07 -8.92 -0.06
CA HIS A 188 -2.00 -7.46 -0.05
C HIS A 188 -0.60 -6.94 -0.35
N PHE A 189 -0.56 -5.71 -0.84
CA PHE A 189 0.65 -4.89 -0.97
C PHE A 189 0.51 -3.65 -0.09
N HIS A 190 1.64 -3.17 0.45
CA HIS A 190 1.71 -1.83 1.02
C HIS A 190 1.85 -0.80 -0.09
N VAL A 191 1.18 0.33 0.05
CA VAL A 191 1.29 1.51 -0.83
C VAL A 191 1.54 2.72 0.07
N TYR A 192 2.53 3.58 -0.24
CA TYR A 192 2.81 4.80 0.52
C TYR A 192 3.71 5.76 -0.29
N TYR A 193 3.76 7.03 0.08
CA TYR A 193 4.74 7.98 -0.49
C TYR A 193 5.94 8.11 0.44
N TYR A 194 7.14 8.15 -0.14
CA TYR A 194 8.37 8.40 0.59
C TYR A 194 9.31 9.24 -0.26
N ASP A 195 9.42 10.53 0.07
CA ASP A 195 10.13 11.51 -0.75
C ASP A 195 11.66 11.45 -0.60
N HIS A 196 12.19 10.69 0.37
CA HIS A 196 13.63 10.48 0.46
C HIS A 196 14.11 9.53 -0.65
N PRO A 197 15.04 9.96 -1.52
CA PRO A 197 15.59 9.10 -2.56
C PRO A 197 16.36 7.93 -1.94
N MET A 198 16.05 6.70 -2.34
CA MET A 198 16.82 5.52 -1.95
C MET A 198 17.85 5.17 -3.02
N LEU A 199 18.99 4.61 -2.61
CA LEU A 199 20.05 4.17 -3.51
C LEU A 199 19.51 3.26 -4.63
N LEU A 200 18.56 2.36 -4.31
CA LEU A 200 17.98 1.40 -5.25
C LEU A 200 17.38 2.05 -6.50
N GLU A 201 16.94 3.31 -6.40
CA GLU A 201 16.31 4.05 -7.50
C GLU A 201 17.32 4.61 -8.51
N SER A 202 18.58 4.74 -8.11
CA SER A 202 19.66 5.27 -8.96
C SER A 202 20.67 4.21 -9.37
N LEU A 203 20.53 2.97 -8.89
CA LEU A 203 21.42 1.88 -9.29
C LEU A 203 21.22 1.52 -10.76
N PRO A 204 22.31 1.42 -11.55
CA PRO A 204 22.21 1.06 -12.96
C PRO A 204 21.71 -0.37 -13.13
N VAL A 205 20.74 -0.55 -14.03
CA VAL A 205 20.25 -1.87 -14.45
C VAL A 205 20.87 -2.22 -15.80
N ARG A 206 21.51 -3.39 -15.91
CA ARG A 206 22.00 -3.97 -17.17
C ARG A 206 21.45 -5.38 -17.30
N ASP A 207 20.91 -5.73 -18.46
CA ASP A 207 20.32 -7.05 -18.73
C ASP A 207 19.32 -7.49 -17.64
N ASN A 208 18.46 -6.57 -17.20
CA ASN A 208 17.47 -6.76 -16.12
C ASN A 208 18.08 -7.13 -14.75
N ARG A 209 19.35 -6.80 -14.52
CA ARG A 209 20.04 -7.00 -13.23
C ARG A 209 20.57 -5.68 -12.72
N LEU A 210 20.38 -5.44 -11.42
CA LEU A 210 21.06 -4.34 -10.74
C LEU A 210 22.57 -4.58 -10.79
N THR A 211 23.31 -3.58 -11.25
CA THR A 211 24.77 -3.58 -11.26
C THR A 211 25.27 -2.70 -10.12
N GLY A 212 26.29 -3.16 -9.39
CA GLY A 212 26.76 -2.50 -8.15
C GLY A 212 26.02 -2.91 -6.87
N TRP A 213 25.34 -4.07 -6.86
CA TRP A 213 24.69 -4.64 -5.66
C TRP A 213 24.92 -6.17 -5.52
N PRO A 214 25.29 -6.71 -4.33
CA PRO A 214 25.72 -5.95 -3.15
C PRO A 214 26.96 -5.13 -3.53
N ILE A 215 27.12 -3.96 -2.91
CA ILE A 215 28.36 -3.22 -3.12
C ILE A 215 29.45 -4.12 -2.54
N GLU A 216 30.34 -4.67 -3.37
CA GLU A 216 31.65 -5.13 -2.93
C GLU A 216 32.48 -3.88 -2.63
#